data_AF-A0A7C5WME5-F1
#
_entry.id   AF-A0A7C5WME5-F1
#
_cell.length_a   1.000
_cell.length_b   1.000
_cell.length_c   1.000
_cell.angle_alpha   90.00
_cell.angle_beta   90.00
_cell.angle_gamma   90.00
#
_symmetry.space_group_name_H-M   'P 1'
#
loop_
_entity.id
_entity.type
_entity.pdbx_description
1 polymer ?
#
loop_
_entity_poly.entity_id
_entity_poly.type
_entity_poly.pdbx_seq_one_letter_code
_entity_poly.pdbx_strand_id
1 'polypeptide(L)'
;MVIDHLDVMIDVDSGLIEKVSISDPETLSELLETIQPLTPPTNLTQELENRGILTKTMAKFNNQIIGDYQRAYGKYLRRAYPEDATDRFMRAMFRDSLIEATQAYEGLLNESRMNVDKIVDKIDGIPSDAADALKALKIDDIKSIPADKIHESAEEVKLAWRPLSLEQKKEYLSLVRTFRANENVPPVPVIDVMWAGKKISTGHSGAKPIGSANVKIKNESNEND
;
A
#
# COMPACT_ATOMS: atom_id res chain seq x y z
N MET A 1 13.05 -3.10 2.25
CA MET A 1 12.07 -3.81 3.09
C MET A 1 11.55 -5.06 2.39
N VAL A 2 10.61 -4.96 1.43
CA VAL A 2 10.01 -6.15 0.78
C VAL A 2 11.04 -7.02 0.05
N ILE A 3 11.98 -6.44 -0.70
CA ILE A 3 13.02 -7.20 -1.42
C ILE A 3 13.98 -7.91 -0.45
N ASP A 4 14.33 -7.23 0.65
CA ASP A 4 15.28 -7.75 1.64
C ASP A 4 14.70 -8.95 2.41
N HIS A 5 13.37 -8.99 2.55
CA HIS A 5 12.59 -10.03 3.25
C HIS A 5 11.62 -10.76 2.30
N LEU A 6 12.05 -11.00 1.05
CA LEU A 6 11.21 -11.59 0.02
C LEU A 6 10.75 -13.02 0.35
N ASP A 7 11.58 -13.78 1.06
CA ASP A 7 11.25 -15.09 1.61
C ASP A 7 10.02 -15.03 2.51
N VAL A 8 10.03 -14.13 3.50
CA VAL A 8 8.90 -13.93 4.41
C VAL A 8 7.65 -13.51 3.63
N MET A 9 7.81 -12.62 2.64
CA MET A 9 6.68 -12.18 1.80
C MET A 9 6.08 -13.33 1.00
N ILE A 10 6.92 -14.20 0.42
CA ILE A 10 6.47 -15.41 -0.31
C ILE A 10 5.75 -16.35 0.65
N ASP A 11 6.23 -16.52 1.87
CA ASP A 11 5.58 -17.37 2.87
C ASP A 11 4.20 -16.83 3.24
N VAL A 12 4.09 -15.52 3.51
CA VAL A 12 2.83 -14.81 3.74
C VAL A 12 1.86 -15.02 2.57
N ASP A 13 2.32 -14.80 1.34
CA ASP A 13 1.52 -14.96 0.11
C ASP A 13 1.07 -16.42 -0.11
N SER A 14 1.90 -17.39 0.30
CA SER A 14 1.57 -18.81 0.26
C SER A 14 0.58 -19.26 1.34
N GLY A 15 0.16 -18.35 2.22
CA GLY A 15 -0.79 -18.57 3.29
C GLY A 15 -0.17 -18.92 4.64
N LEU A 16 1.00 -18.36 4.99
CA LEU A 16 1.64 -18.58 6.31
C LEU A 16 0.67 -18.28 7.45
N ILE A 17 -0.04 -17.15 7.38
CA ILE A 17 -0.97 -16.71 8.43
C ILE A 17 -2.04 -17.78 8.62
N GLU A 18 -2.62 -18.29 7.52
CA GLU A 18 -3.71 -19.27 7.45
C GLU A 18 -3.32 -20.65 8.00
N LYS A 19 -2.05 -21.02 7.88
CA LYS A 19 -1.53 -22.33 8.33
C LYS A 19 -1.18 -22.34 9.82
N VAL A 20 -0.96 -21.18 10.42
CA VAL A 20 -0.53 -21.04 11.82
C VAL A 20 -1.74 -21.06 12.78
N SER A 21 -1.57 -21.76 13.90
CA SER A 21 -2.52 -21.76 15.02
C SER A 21 -2.33 -20.49 15.87
N ILE A 22 -3.18 -19.50 15.66
CA ILE A 22 -3.08 -18.18 16.33
C ILE A 22 -3.64 -18.21 17.77
N SER A 23 -4.29 -19.32 18.15
CA SER A 23 -4.73 -19.57 19.52
C SER A 23 -3.60 -19.98 20.46
N ASP A 24 -2.45 -20.41 19.92
CA ASP A 24 -1.27 -20.76 20.69
C ASP A 24 -0.33 -19.55 20.86
N PRO A 25 -0.07 -19.08 22.09
CA PRO A 25 0.77 -17.90 22.32
C PRO A 25 2.21 -18.04 21.83
N GLU A 26 2.81 -19.23 21.86
CA GLU A 26 4.18 -19.46 21.39
C GLU A 26 4.24 -19.31 19.87
N THR A 27 3.39 -20.05 19.16
CA THR A 27 3.30 -19.95 17.69
C THR A 27 2.92 -18.53 17.23
N LEU A 28 2.09 -17.82 18.00
CA LEU A 28 1.74 -16.43 17.73
C LEU A 28 2.96 -15.49 17.85
N SER A 29 3.80 -15.70 18.86
CA SER A 29 5.03 -14.91 19.05
C SER A 29 6.00 -15.14 17.90
N GLU A 30 6.19 -16.39 17.49
CA GLU A 30 7.05 -16.75 16.35
C GLU A 30 6.54 -16.12 15.05
N LEU A 31 5.22 -16.16 14.81
CA LEU A 31 4.61 -15.51 13.66
C LEU A 31 4.87 -14.00 13.68
N LEU A 32 4.71 -13.35 14.83
CA LEU A 32 4.97 -11.93 15.01
C LEU A 32 6.42 -11.57 14.69
N GLU A 33 7.39 -12.32 15.21
CA GLU A 33 8.82 -12.12 14.94
C GLU A 33 9.13 -12.32 13.45
N THR A 34 8.50 -13.32 12.83
CA THR A 34 8.69 -13.64 11.41
C THR A 34 8.19 -12.50 10.50
N ILE A 35 6.99 -11.96 10.77
CA ILE A 35 6.40 -10.91 9.92
C ILE A 35 6.85 -9.49 10.29
N GLN A 36 7.47 -9.30 11.46
CA GLN A 36 7.91 -7.99 11.95
C GLN A 36 8.69 -7.17 10.91
N PRO A 37 9.63 -7.75 10.12
CA PRO A 37 10.38 -6.98 9.12
C PRO A 37 9.53 -6.45 7.97
N LEU A 38 8.32 -6.98 7.76
CA LEU A 38 7.36 -6.50 6.77
C LEU A 38 6.35 -5.49 7.33
N THR A 39 6.22 -5.40 8.66
CA THR A 39 5.30 -4.45 9.29
C THR A 39 5.98 -3.10 9.55
N PRO A 40 5.28 -1.97 9.34
CA PRO A 40 5.85 -0.67 9.62
C PRO A 40 6.14 -0.50 11.12
N PRO A 41 7.26 0.15 11.51
CA PRO A 41 7.67 0.27 12.91
C PRO A 41 6.73 1.16 13.74
N THR A 42 5.95 2.01 13.08
CA THR A 42 4.95 2.88 13.69
C THR A 42 3.68 2.86 12.85
N ASN A 43 2.52 2.93 13.51
CA ASN A 43 1.26 3.09 12.79
C ASN A 43 1.16 4.48 12.12
N LEU A 44 0.29 4.59 11.12
CA LEU A 44 0.09 5.81 10.34
C LEU A 44 -0.24 7.04 11.22
N THR A 45 -1.06 6.89 12.26
CA THR A 45 -1.40 8.00 13.16
C THR A 45 -0.15 8.59 13.82
N GLN A 46 0.73 7.72 14.32
CA GLN A 46 1.97 8.11 14.98
C GLN A 46 2.99 8.67 13.98
N GLU A 47 3.05 8.12 12.76
CA GLU A 47 3.87 8.66 11.70
C GLU A 47 3.45 10.09 11.31
N LEU A 48 2.15 10.33 11.14
CA LEU A 48 1.62 11.64 10.80
C LEU A 48 1.77 12.65 11.95
N GLU A 49 1.70 12.20 13.21
CA GLU A 49 2.03 13.02 14.38
C GLU A 49 3.52 13.40 14.38
N ASN A 50 4.42 12.43 14.15
CA ASN A 50 5.87 12.67 14.09
C ASN A 50 6.25 13.64 12.97
N ARG A 51 5.52 13.61 11.84
CA ARG A 51 5.69 14.54 10.71
C ARG A 51 5.07 15.92 10.95
N GLY A 52 4.41 16.15 12.09
CA GLY A 52 3.74 17.41 12.42
C GLY A 52 2.46 17.67 11.62
N ILE A 53 1.94 16.65 10.91
CA ILE A 53 0.70 16.75 10.13
C ILE A 53 -0.51 16.65 11.08
N LEU A 54 -0.43 15.75 12.06
CA LEU A 54 -1.43 15.64 13.13
C LEU A 54 -0.92 16.31 14.41
N THR A 55 -1.82 17.02 15.08
CA THR A 55 -1.59 17.43 16.46
C THR A 55 -1.76 16.24 17.40
N LYS A 56 -1.15 16.29 18.59
CA LYS A 56 -1.32 15.26 19.64
C LYS A 56 -2.78 14.97 19.99
N THR A 57 -3.65 15.98 19.96
CA THR A 57 -5.09 15.80 20.20
C THR A 57 -5.77 15.05 19.05
N MET A 58 -5.43 15.37 17.81
CA MET A 58 -5.94 14.66 16.63
C MET A 58 -5.45 13.21 16.59
N ALA A 59 -4.18 12.97 16.94
CA ALA A 59 -3.62 11.63 17.03
C ALA A 59 -4.36 10.77 18.08
N LYS A 60 -4.61 11.34 19.28
CA LYS A 60 -5.43 10.67 20.30
C LYS A 60 -6.84 10.34 19.82
N PHE A 61 -7.49 11.28 19.15
CA PHE A 61 -8.83 11.09 18.63
C PHE A 61 -8.88 9.99 17.54
N ASN A 62 -7.93 9.98 16.62
CA ASN A 62 -7.80 8.93 15.61
C ASN A 62 -7.58 7.55 16.25
N ASN A 63 -6.71 7.46 17.26
CA ASN A 63 -6.48 6.20 17.98
C ASN A 63 -7.74 5.73 18.72
N GLN A 64 -8.54 6.65 19.26
CA GLN A 64 -9.82 6.31 19.88
C GLN A 64 -10.81 5.74 18.85
N ILE A 65 -10.92 6.38 17.67
CA ILE A 65 -11.77 5.89 16.58
C ILE A 65 -11.35 4.47 16.16
N ILE A 66 -10.05 4.24 15.95
CA ILE A 66 -9.51 2.91 15.60
C ILE A 66 -9.91 1.87 16.66
N GLY A 67 -9.73 2.20 17.94
CA GLY A 67 -10.13 1.32 19.05
C GLY A 67 -11.64 1.05 19.10
N ASP A 68 -12.48 2.03 18.79
CA ASP A 68 -13.93 1.88 18.71
C ASP A 68 -14.34 0.93 17.57
N TYR A 69 -13.73 1.07 16.40
CA TYR A 69 -13.94 0.16 15.27
C TYR A 69 -13.50 -1.27 15.58
N GLN A 70 -12.30 -1.45 16.16
CA GLN A 70 -11.80 -2.76 16.55
C GLN A 70 -12.73 -3.44 17.57
N ARG A 71 -13.23 -2.69 18.56
CA ARG A 71 -14.20 -3.21 19.54
C ARG A 71 -15.54 -3.58 18.89
N ALA A 72 -16.05 -2.75 17.99
CA ALA A 72 -17.29 -3.02 17.27
C ALA A 72 -17.15 -4.27 16.37
N TYR A 73 -16.04 -4.39 15.65
CA TYR A 73 -15.73 -5.52 14.80
C TYR A 73 -15.57 -6.81 15.60
N GLY A 74 -14.83 -6.77 16.71
CA GLY A 74 -14.70 -7.91 17.62
C GLY A 74 -16.05 -8.36 18.21
N LYS A 75 -16.93 -7.43 18.57
CA LYS A 75 -18.31 -7.76 19.00
C LYS A 75 -19.12 -8.41 17.88
N TYR A 76 -19.01 -7.91 16.66
CA TYR A 76 -19.66 -8.50 15.49
C TYR A 76 -19.17 -9.94 15.27
N LEU A 77 -17.86 -10.17 15.25
CA LEU A 77 -17.28 -11.50 15.06
C LEU A 77 -17.71 -12.48 16.14
N ARG A 78 -17.75 -12.08 17.42
CA ARG A 78 -18.25 -12.94 18.52
C ARG A 78 -19.72 -13.33 18.35
N ARG A 79 -20.53 -12.47 17.73
CA ARG A 79 -21.94 -12.77 17.46
C ARG A 79 -22.11 -13.68 16.24
N ALA A 80 -21.33 -13.46 15.20
CA ALA A 80 -21.43 -14.20 13.93
C ALA A 80 -20.69 -15.56 13.97
N TYR A 81 -19.57 -15.63 14.67
CA TYR A 81 -18.66 -16.78 14.74
C TYR A 81 -18.20 -17.01 16.19
N PRO A 82 -19.07 -17.47 17.10
CA PRO A 82 -18.77 -17.52 18.54
C PRO A 82 -17.51 -18.33 18.89
N GLU A 83 -17.30 -19.46 18.20
CA GLU A 83 -16.21 -20.39 18.46
C GLU A 83 -14.84 -19.88 17.93
N ASP A 84 -14.84 -19.11 16.83
CA ASP A 84 -13.61 -18.71 16.11
C ASP A 84 -13.36 -17.21 16.12
N ALA A 85 -14.16 -16.42 16.85
CA ALA A 85 -14.14 -14.96 16.74
C ALA A 85 -12.76 -14.34 17.01
N THR A 86 -12.04 -14.87 17.99
CA THR A 86 -10.70 -14.39 18.36
C THR A 86 -9.69 -14.69 17.25
N ASP A 87 -9.69 -15.92 16.73
CA ASP A 87 -8.78 -16.33 15.64
C ASP A 87 -9.05 -15.49 14.38
N ARG A 88 -10.32 -15.34 13.97
CA ARG A 88 -10.70 -14.49 12.83
C ARG A 88 -10.32 -13.03 13.01
N PHE A 89 -10.48 -12.49 14.22
CA PHE A 89 -10.10 -11.12 14.54
C PHE A 89 -8.58 -10.93 14.40
N MET A 90 -7.79 -11.83 14.98
CA MET A 90 -6.33 -11.77 14.93
C MET A 90 -5.81 -11.93 13.50
N ARG A 91 -6.36 -12.86 12.71
CA ARG A 91 -6.02 -13.01 11.28
C ARG A 91 -6.28 -11.74 10.49
N ALA A 92 -7.42 -11.10 10.72
CA ALA A 92 -7.74 -9.83 10.07
C ALA A 92 -6.73 -8.74 10.43
N MET A 93 -6.39 -8.61 11.72
CA MET A 93 -5.37 -7.66 12.18
C MET A 93 -4.00 -7.91 11.55
N PHE A 94 -3.58 -9.17 11.41
CA PHE A 94 -2.30 -9.50 10.77
C PHE A 94 -2.30 -9.17 9.28
N ARG A 95 -3.37 -9.50 8.56
CA ARG A 95 -3.50 -9.15 7.15
C ARG A 95 -3.48 -7.64 6.93
N ASP A 96 -4.19 -6.90 7.77
CA ASP A 96 -4.19 -5.43 7.71
C ASP A 96 -2.79 -4.86 7.98
N SER A 97 -2.01 -5.45 8.89
CA SER A 97 -0.64 -4.99 9.17
C SER A 97 0.35 -5.20 8.01
N LEU A 98 0.03 -6.12 7.10
CA LEU A 98 0.87 -6.49 5.96
C LEU A 98 0.38 -5.90 4.64
N ILE A 99 -0.75 -5.19 4.63
CA ILE A 99 -1.38 -4.70 3.40
C ILE A 99 -0.43 -3.84 2.56
N GLU A 100 0.36 -2.98 3.19
CA GLU A 100 1.32 -2.12 2.51
C GLU A 100 2.46 -2.93 1.89
N ALA A 101 2.97 -3.95 2.60
CA ALA A 101 4.01 -4.83 2.08
C ALA A 101 3.50 -5.65 0.89
N THR A 102 2.28 -6.20 1.00
CA THR A 102 1.62 -6.94 -0.10
C THR A 102 1.41 -6.04 -1.31
N GLN A 103 0.86 -4.84 -1.12
CA GLN A 103 0.65 -3.88 -2.22
C GLN A 103 1.96 -3.44 -2.87
N ALA A 104 3.01 -3.21 -2.07
CA ALA A 104 4.33 -2.87 -2.60
C ALA A 104 4.92 -4.05 -3.39
N TYR A 105 4.76 -5.28 -2.91
CA TYR A 105 5.20 -6.50 -3.61
C TYR A 105 4.50 -6.67 -4.96
N GLU A 106 3.16 -6.62 -4.97
CA GLU A 106 2.35 -6.69 -6.20
C GLU A 106 2.65 -5.53 -7.16
N GLY A 107 2.90 -4.34 -6.61
CA GLY A 107 3.36 -3.18 -7.35
C GLY A 107 4.67 -3.44 -8.09
N LEU A 108 5.67 -3.98 -7.39
CA LEU A 108 6.97 -4.33 -8.01
C LEU A 108 6.83 -5.40 -9.09
N LEU A 109 5.99 -6.41 -8.85
CA LEU A 109 5.69 -7.46 -9.84
C LEU A 109 5.07 -6.88 -11.10
N ASN A 110 4.12 -5.98 -10.96
CA ASN A 110 3.48 -5.33 -12.10
C ASN A 110 4.42 -4.34 -12.81
N GLU A 111 5.24 -3.60 -12.06
CA GLU A 111 6.23 -2.67 -12.61
C GLU A 111 7.33 -3.40 -13.41
N SER A 112 7.69 -4.61 -13.01
CA SER A 112 8.69 -5.41 -13.73
C SER A 112 8.31 -5.68 -15.18
N ARG A 113 7.01 -5.78 -15.47
CA ARG A 113 6.46 -6.05 -16.80
C ARG A 113 6.85 -4.98 -17.82
N MET A 114 7.14 -3.74 -17.40
CA MET A 114 7.56 -2.66 -18.31
C MET A 114 8.97 -2.85 -18.87
N ASN A 115 9.86 -3.46 -18.09
CA ASN A 115 11.28 -3.65 -18.44
C ASN A 115 11.68 -5.13 -18.41
N VAL A 116 10.72 -6.05 -18.54
CA VAL A 116 10.94 -7.48 -18.32
C VAL A 116 12.04 -8.05 -19.22
N ASP A 117 12.13 -7.61 -20.48
CA ASP A 117 13.19 -8.04 -21.39
C ASP A 117 14.58 -7.73 -20.82
N LYS A 118 14.78 -6.48 -20.35
CA LYS A 118 16.06 -6.02 -19.79
C LYS A 118 16.41 -6.70 -18.48
N ILE A 119 15.40 -7.11 -17.71
CA ILE A 119 15.59 -7.78 -16.43
C ILE A 119 15.98 -9.23 -16.66
N VAL A 120 15.20 -9.95 -17.47
CA VAL A 120 15.45 -11.37 -17.78
C VAL A 120 16.80 -11.56 -18.46
N ASP A 121 17.20 -10.64 -19.36
CA ASP A 121 18.49 -10.72 -20.06
C ASP A 121 19.71 -10.49 -19.14
N LYS A 122 19.51 -10.00 -17.92
CA LYS A 122 20.59 -9.70 -16.96
C LYS A 122 20.79 -10.79 -15.91
N ILE A 123 19.83 -11.71 -15.75
CA ILE A 123 19.87 -12.71 -14.69
C ILE A 123 20.33 -14.02 -15.30
N ASP A 124 21.45 -14.54 -14.78
CA ASP A 124 22.00 -15.79 -15.26
C ASP A 124 21.18 -17.00 -14.77
N GLY A 125 21.05 -18.00 -15.65
CA GLY A 125 20.47 -19.29 -15.31
C GLY A 125 18.95 -19.31 -15.13
N ILE A 126 18.22 -18.32 -15.65
CA ILE A 126 16.76 -18.42 -15.74
C ILE A 126 16.39 -19.52 -16.76
N PRO A 127 15.51 -20.48 -16.39
CA PRO A 127 14.98 -21.46 -17.33
C PRO A 127 14.32 -20.79 -18.55
N SER A 128 14.59 -21.30 -19.76
CA SER A 128 14.13 -20.65 -20.99
C SER A 128 12.61 -20.49 -21.07
N ASP A 129 11.88 -21.49 -20.58
CA ASP A 129 10.41 -21.49 -20.48
C ASP A 129 9.90 -20.38 -19.54
N ALA A 130 10.55 -20.19 -18.38
CA ALA A 130 10.22 -19.11 -17.46
C ALA A 130 10.57 -17.74 -18.03
N ALA A 131 11.71 -17.62 -18.70
CA ALA A 131 12.13 -16.40 -19.39
C ALA A 131 11.12 -15.97 -20.46
N ASP A 132 10.69 -16.91 -21.30
CA ASP A 132 9.72 -16.65 -22.37
C ASP A 132 8.33 -16.29 -21.78
N ALA A 133 7.89 -17.00 -20.74
CA ALA A 133 6.65 -16.70 -20.04
C ALA A 133 6.66 -15.28 -19.44
N LEU A 134 7.77 -14.87 -18.83
CA LEU A 134 7.91 -13.52 -18.28
C LEU A 134 7.89 -12.44 -19.37
N LYS A 135 8.63 -12.65 -20.46
CA LYS A 135 8.67 -11.71 -21.59
C LYS A 135 7.30 -11.57 -22.27
N ALA A 136 6.50 -12.63 -22.31
CA ALA A 136 5.14 -12.59 -22.84
C ALA A 136 4.19 -11.70 -22.03
N LEU A 137 4.47 -11.44 -20.75
CA LEU A 137 3.67 -10.57 -19.88
C LEU A 137 4.02 -9.08 -20.01
N LYS A 138 4.91 -8.71 -20.93
CA LYS A 138 5.34 -7.32 -21.13
C LYS A 138 4.17 -6.36 -21.34
N ILE A 139 4.25 -5.20 -20.70
CA ILE A 139 3.31 -4.08 -20.88
C ILE A 139 4.09 -2.80 -21.19
N ASP A 140 3.43 -1.82 -21.79
CA ASP A 140 4.05 -0.53 -22.09
C ASP A 140 4.01 0.45 -20.91
N ASP A 141 2.94 0.43 -20.10
CA ASP A 141 2.76 1.29 -18.92
C ASP A 141 1.94 0.57 -17.84
N ILE A 142 2.39 0.60 -16.60
CA ILE A 142 1.66 0.03 -15.45
C ILE A 142 0.25 0.63 -15.29
N LYS A 143 0.05 1.89 -15.73
CA LYS A 143 -1.27 2.55 -15.71
C LYS A 143 -2.29 1.92 -16.64
N SER A 144 -1.87 1.05 -17.56
CA SER A 144 -2.80 0.32 -18.42
C SER A 144 -3.53 -0.80 -17.67
N ILE A 145 -3.05 -1.19 -16.48
CA ILE A 145 -3.70 -2.21 -15.65
C ILE A 145 -4.84 -1.55 -14.87
N PRO A 146 -6.10 -1.99 -15.05
CA PRO A 146 -7.22 -1.52 -14.24
C PRO A 146 -6.97 -1.76 -12.75
N ALA A 147 -7.37 -0.81 -11.89
CA ALA A 147 -7.10 -0.88 -10.46
C ALA A 147 -7.68 -2.15 -9.79
N ASP A 148 -8.84 -2.61 -10.27
CA ASP A 148 -9.50 -3.85 -9.83
C ASP A 148 -8.81 -5.13 -10.32
N LYS A 149 -7.85 -5.02 -11.24
CA LYS A 149 -7.12 -6.14 -11.87
C LYS A 149 -5.66 -6.23 -11.45
N ILE A 150 -5.18 -5.34 -10.57
CA ILE A 150 -3.78 -5.30 -10.12
C ILE A 150 -3.35 -6.62 -9.48
N HIS A 151 -4.18 -7.18 -8.61
CA HIS A 151 -3.90 -8.44 -7.92
C HIS A 151 -3.83 -9.61 -8.91
N GLU A 152 -4.85 -9.76 -9.77
CA GLU A 152 -4.88 -10.80 -10.82
C GLU A 152 -3.65 -10.69 -11.75
N SER A 153 -3.28 -9.46 -12.13
CA SER A 153 -2.09 -9.19 -12.94
C SER A 153 -0.78 -9.59 -12.24
N ALA A 154 -0.67 -9.35 -10.93
CA ALA A 154 0.50 -9.76 -10.17
C ALA A 154 0.60 -11.30 -10.09
N GLU A 155 -0.52 -12.00 -9.95
CA GLU A 155 -0.57 -13.48 -9.95
C GLU A 155 -0.03 -14.08 -11.25
N GLU A 156 -0.30 -13.48 -12.41
CA GLU A 156 0.28 -13.93 -13.69
C GLU A 156 1.81 -13.93 -13.65
N VAL A 157 2.41 -12.87 -13.09
CA VAL A 157 3.86 -12.75 -12.94
C VAL A 157 4.38 -13.79 -11.94
N LYS A 158 3.68 -13.99 -10.82
CA LYS A 158 4.05 -15.01 -9.81
C LYS A 158 4.06 -16.42 -10.40
N LEU A 159 3.09 -16.74 -11.27
CA LEU A 159 3.04 -18.02 -11.97
C LEU A 159 4.26 -18.22 -12.88
N ALA A 160 4.63 -17.19 -13.65
CA ALA A 160 5.82 -17.21 -14.49
C ALA A 160 7.13 -17.27 -13.69
N TRP A 161 7.15 -16.70 -12.48
CA TRP A 161 8.26 -16.77 -11.52
C TRP A 161 8.42 -18.08 -10.79
N ARG A 162 7.40 -18.94 -10.77
CA ARG A 162 7.41 -20.15 -9.94
C ARG A 162 8.68 -21.02 -10.13
N PRO A 163 9.23 -21.19 -11.34
CA PRO A 163 10.45 -21.98 -11.55
C PRO A 163 11.75 -21.32 -11.04
N LEU A 164 11.75 -20.01 -10.74
CA LEU A 164 12.94 -19.29 -10.30
C LEU A 164 13.29 -19.61 -8.85
N SER A 165 14.59 -19.64 -8.55
CA SER A 165 15.10 -19.71 -7.18
C SER A 165 14.82 -18.42 -6.40
N LEU A 166 14.91 -18.47 -5.07
CA LEU A 166 14.74 -17.27 -4.22
C LEU A 166 15.74 -16.17 -4.58
N GLU A 167 17.01 -16.53 -4.82
CA GLU A 167 18.06 -15.58 -5.18
C GLU A 167 17.76 -14.92 -6.54
N GLN A 168 17.31 -15.69 -7.52
CA GLN A 168 16.87 -15.15 -8.81
C GLN A 168 15.68 -14.19 -8.66
N LYS A 169 14.72 -14.49 -7.79
CA LYS A 169 13.57 -13.60 -7.52
C LYS A 169 14.01 -12.29 -6.83
N LYS A 170 14.95 -12.37 -5.87
CA LYS A 170 15.55 -11.19 -5.22
C LYS A 170 16.30 -10.33 -6.21
N GLU A 171 17.13 -10.94 -7.06
CA GLU A 171 17.87 -10.24 -8.11
C GLU A 171 16.92 -9.60 -9.14
N TYR A 172 15.88 -10.34 -9.55
CA TYR A 172 14.84 -9.83 -10.44
C TYR A 172 14.19 -8.56 -9.89
N LEU A 173 13.72 -8.57 -8.64
CA LEU A 173 13.13 -7.38 -8.03
C LEU A 173 14.13 -6.24 -7.79
N SER A 174 15.37 -6.56 -7.47
CA SER A 174 16.45 -5.58 -7.37
C SER A 174 16.64 -4.86 -8.69
N LEU A 175 16.66 -5.59 -9.81
CA LEU A 175 16.76 -5.01 -11.15
C LEU A 175 15.55 -4.14 -11.51
N VAL A 176 14.33 -4.52 -11.11
CA VAL A 176 13.14 -3.65 -11.26
C VAL A 176 13.43 -2.29 -10.65
N ARG A 177 13.96 -2.24 -9.41
CA ARG A 177 14.33 -1.00 -8.71
C ARG A 177 15.33 -0.16 -9.50
N THR A 178 16.31 -0.78 -10.16
CA THR A 178 17.31 -0.06 -10.97
C THR A 178 16.74 0.60 -12.22
N PHE A 179 15.65 0.05 -12.77
CA PHE A 179 15.04 0.56 -14.01
C PHE A 179 13.87 1.52 -13.76
N ARG A 180 13.56 1.85 -12.51
CA ARG A 180 12.48 2.78 -12.16
C ARG A 180 12.86 4.20 -12.57
N ALA A 181 11.88 4.92 -13.11
CA ALA A 181 12.06 6.33 -13.43
C ALA A 181 12.25 7.19 -12.16
N ASN A 182 11.64 6.79 -11.04
CA ASN A 182 11.81 7.44 -9.75
C ASN A 182 11.84 6.40 -8.62
N GLU A 183 13.03 6.21 -8.04
CA GLU A 183 13.26 5.26 -6.95
C GLU A 183 12.47 5.60 -5.68
N ASN A 184 12.15 6.88 -5.47
CA ASN A 184 11.54 7.37 -4.24
C ASN A 184 10.00 7.28 -4.22
N VAL A 185 9.37 6.95 -5.35
CA VAL A 185 7.91 6.77 -5.40
C VAL A 185 7.61 5.29 -5.13
N PRO A 186 6.78 4.96 -4.12
CA PRO A 186 6.42 3.57 -3.89
C PRO A 186 5.71 2.99 -5.13
N PRO A 187 5.90 1.70 -5.44
CA PRO A 187 5.29 1.04 -6.60
C PRO A 187 3.78 0.78 -6.40
N VAL A 188 3.13 1.55 -5.53
CA VAL A 188 1.71 1.45 -5.25
C VAL A 188 1.00 2.39 -6.24
N PRO A 189 -0.03 1.91 -6.96
CA PRO A 189 -0.83 2.78 -7.80
C PRO A 189 -1.38 3.92 -6.95
N VAL A 190 -1.23 5.15 -7.44
CA VAL A 190 -1.80 6.31 -6.76
C VAL A 190 -3.31 6.14 -6.78
N ILE A 191 -3.91 5.90 -5.61
CA ILE A 191 -5.35 6.03 -5.45
C ILE A 191 -5.64 7.51 -5.67
N ASP A 192 -6.24 7.83 -6.81
CA ASP A 192 -6.73 9.18 -7.07
C ASP A 192 -7.94 9.39 -6.16
N VAL A 193 -7.68 9.85 -4.93
CA VAL A 193 -8.72 10.23 -3.99
C VAL A 193 -9.31 11.52 -4.56
N MET A 194 -10.28 11.40 -5.46
CA MET A 194 -11.17 12.50 -5.81
C MET A 194 -11.87 12.91 -4.52
N TRP A 195 -11.28 13.86 -3.81
CA TRP A 195 -12.01 14.65 -2.83
C TRP A 195 -13.13 15.31 -3.61
N ALA A 196 -14.38 14.93 -3.33
CA ALA A 196 -15.58 15.52 -3.89
C ALA A 196 -15.79 16.96 -3.36
N GLY A 197 -14.75 17.78 -3.44
CA GLY A 197 -14.66 19.13 -2.95
C GLY A 197 -13.89 19.99 -3.95
N LYS A 198 -14.65 20.61 -4.86
CA LYS A 198 -14.23 21.70 -5.77
C LYS A 198 -13.06 21.41 -6.71
N LYS A 199 -13.39 21.28 -8.00
CA LYS A 199 -12.49 21.60 -9.12
C LYS A 199 -11.80 22.94 -8.84
N ILE A 200 -10.49 22.91 -8.54
CA ILE A 200 -9.65 24.08 -8.74
C ILE A 200 -9.41 24.12 -10.24
N SER A 201 -10.17 24.95 -10.93
CA SER A 201 -9.96 25.23 -12.35
C SER A 201 -8.55 25.76 -12.53
N THR A 202 -7.76 25.05 -13.34
CA THR A 202 -6.52 25.52 -13.93
C THR A 202 -6.79 26.77 -14.77
N GLY A 203 -6.62 27.95 -14.16
CA GLY A 203 -6.67 29.23 -14.84
C GLY A 203 -5.26 29.68 -15.23
N HIS A 204 -5.05 29.88 -16.52
CA HIS A 204 -3.86 30.43 -17.15
C HIS A 204 -3.34 31.72 -16.48
N SER A 205 -2.01 31.87 -16.52
CA SER A 205 -1.25 33.07 -16.23
C SER A 205 -1.75 34.32 -16.97
N GLY A 206 -1.87 35.44 -16.24
CA GLY A 206 -2.22 36.76 -16.78
C GLY A 206 -2.22 37.84 -15.70
N ALA A 207 -1.22 38.71 -15.74
CA ALA A 207 -0.89 39.76 -14.77
C ALA A 207 -2.03 40.72 -14.33
N LYS A 208 -2.04 41.11 -13.04
CA LYS A 208 -1.68 42.44 -12.51
C LYS A 208 -1.89 42.52 -10.99
N PRO A 209 -1.04 43.26 -10.23
CA PRO A 209 -1.22 43.43 -8.79
C PRO A 209 -2.37 44.41 -8.53
N ILE A 210 -3.41 43.97 -7.83
CA ILE A 210 -4.52 44.85 -7.44
C ILE A 210 -4.13 45.57 -6.15
N GLY A 211 -3.77 46.84 -6.32
CA GLY A 211 -3.82 47.84 -5.27
C GLY A 211 -5.26 48.20 -4.90
N SER A 212 -5.37 48.82 -3.72
CA SER A 212 -6.50 49.65 -3.25
C SER A 212 -7.88 48.99 -3.22
N ALA A 213 -8.17 48.29 -2.11
CA ALA A 213 -9.55 48.11 -1.67
C ALA A 213 -10.10 49.47 -1.17
N ASN A 214 -10.94 50.09 -1.99
CA ASN A 214 -11.86 51.14 -1.54
C ASN A 214 -12.82 50.54 -0.51
N VAL A 215 -12.57 50.81 0.77
CA VAL A 215 -13.51 50.54 1.85
C VAL A 215 -14.70 51.50 1.71
N LYS A 216 -15.84 51.03 1.19
CA LYS A 216 -17.13 51.69 1.40
C LYS A 216 -17.64 51.29 2.78
N ILE A 217 -17.35 52.13 3.77
CA ILE A 217 -18.01 52.11 5.08
C ILE A 217 -19.48 52.51 4.83
N LYS A 218 -20.42 51.61 5.12
CA LYS A 218 -21.83 51.98 5.25
C LYS A 218 -21.98 52.71 6.59
N ASN A 219 -22.22 54.02 6.54
CA ASN A 219 -22.75 54.76 7.68
C ASN A 219 -24.23 54.39 7.83
N GLU A 220 -24.57 53.75 8.94
CA GLU A 220 -25.94 53.79 9.47
C GLU A 220 -26.13 55.15 10.13
N SER A 221 -26.93 56.01 9.49
CA SER A 221 -27.50 57.20 10.11
C SER A 221 -28.77 57.55 9.33
N ASN A 222 -29.90 57.56 10.06
CA ASN A 222 -31.01 58.52 10.00
C ASN A 222 -32.41 57.84 10.03
N GLU A 223 -33.06 57.89 11.20
CA GLU A 223 -34.17 58.84 11.49
C GLU A 223 -34.73 59.58 10.24
N ASN A 224 -36.01 59.69 9.92
CA ASN A 224 -37.24 59.86 10.70
C ASN A 224 -38.43 59.69 9.73
N ASP A 225 -39.58 59.27 10.26
CA ASP A 225 -40.86 60.00 10.14
C ASP A 225 -41.78 59.56 11.30
#